data_AF-A0A2P4SL48-F1
#
_entry.id   AF-A0A2P4SL48-F1
#
_cell.length_a   1.000
_cell.length_b   1.000
_cell.length_c   1.000
_cell.angle_alpha   90.00
_cell.angle_beta   90.00
_cell.angle_gamma   90.00
#
_symmetry.space_group_name_H-M   'P 1'
#
loop_
_entity.id
_entity.type
_entity.pdbx_description
1 polymer ?
#
loop_
_entity_poly.entity_id
_entity_poly.type
_entity_poly.pdbx_seq_one_letter_code
_entity_poly.pdbx_strand_id
1 'polypeptide(L)'
;RFYYLIHPTKLTYDEAVQACLKDGAQIAKVGQIFAAWKLLGYDRCDAGWLADGSVRYPISRPRKRCSPNEAAVRFVGFPDKKHKLYGVYCFRAYN
;
A
#
# COMPACT_ATOMS: atom_id res chain seq x y z
N ARG A 1 8.07 3.10 10.44
CA ARG A 1 8.53 2.59 9.13
C ARG A 1 7.35 2.15 8.27
N PHE A 2 7.23 2.70 7.06
CA PHE A 2 6.27 2.30 6.03
C PHE A 2 6.87 1.22 5.11
N TYR A 3 6.08 0.22 4.72
CA TYR A 3 6.52 -0.84 3.80
C TYR A 3 5.33 -1.58 3.18
N TYR A 4 5.56 -2.24 2.04
CA TYR A 4 4.65 -3.23 1.48
C TYR A 4 4.94 -4.60 2.11
N LEU A 5 3.93 -5.28 2.63
CA LEU A 5 4.09 -6.61 3.24
C LEU A 5 4.23 -7.68 2.15
N ILE A 6 5.33 -8.43 2.18
CA ILE A 6 5.54 -9.57 1.30
C ILE A 6 4.73 -10.75 1.87
N HIS A 7 3.62 -11.07 1.23
CA HIS A 7 2.70 -12.14 1.61
C HIS A 7 2.56 -13.14 0.46
N PRO A 8 2.45 -14.47 0.71
CA PRO A 8 2.38 -15.50 -0.34
C PRO A 8 1.17 -15.35 -1.27
N THR A 9 0.08 -14.78 -0.77
CA THR A 9 -1.16 -14.55 -1.52
C THR A 9 -1.61 -13.10 -1.43
N LYS A 10 -2.46 -12.67 -2.36
CA LYS A 10 -3.22 -11.41 -2.26
C LYS A 10 -4.38 -11.60 -1.29
N LEU A 11 -4.80 -10.51 -0.63
CA LEU A 11 -5.65 -10.52 0.55
C LEU A 11 -6.90 -9.65 0.33
N THR A 12 -8.01 -10.07 0.92
CA THR A 12 -9.16 -9.19 1.18
C THR A 12 -8.77 -8.08 2.15
N TYR A 13 -9.62 -7.06 2.31
CA TYR A 13 -9.29 -5.95 3.20
C TYR A 13 -9.08 -6.41 4.65
N ASP A 14 -9.97 -7.26 5.18
CA ASP A 14 -9.88 -7.71 6.57
C ASP A 14 -8.65 -8.61 6.78
N GLU A 15 -8.35 -9.49 5.84
CA GLU A 15 -7.12 -10.31 5.86
C GLU A 15 -5.85 -9.43 5.80
N ALA A 16 -5.87 -8.37 4.99
CA ALA A 16 -4.77 -7.41 4.89
C ALA A 16 -4.52 -6.68 6.22
N VAL A 17 -5.59 -6.25 6.92
CA VAL A 17 -5.50 -5.67 8.27
C VAL A 17 -4.87 -6.67 9.23
N GLN A 18 -5.36 -7.91 9.27
CA GLN A 18 -4.83 -8.95 10.14
C GLN A 18 -3.38 -9.32 9.82
N ALA A 19 -2.99 -9.33 8.56
CA ALA A 19 -1.62 -9.62 8.14
C ALA A 19 -0.62 -8.57 8.67
N CYS A 20 -0.96 -7.27 8.61
CA CYS A 20 -0.12 -6.24 9.22
C CYS A 20 -0.03 -6.40 10.75
N LEU A 21 -1.14 -6.72 11.42
CA LEU A 21 -1.17 -6.93 12.88
C LEU A 21 -0.28 -8.10 13.29
N LYS A 22 -0.36 -9.24 12.58
CA LYS A 22 0.49 -10.41 12.82
C LYS A 22 1.99 -10.13 12.60
N ASP A 23 2.32 -9.17 11.73
CA ASP A 23 3.70 -8.70 11.50
C ASP A 23 4.14 -7.62 12.52
N GLY A 24 3.36 -7.37 13.58
CA GLY A 24 3.68 -6.37 14.60
C GLY A 24 3.56 -4.93 14.10
N ALA A 25 2.67 -4.69 13.12
CA ALA A 25 2.44 -3.39 12.51
C ALA A 25 0.94 -3.09 12.40
N GLN A 26 0.59 -1.94 11.85
CA GLN A 26 -0.78 -1.57 11.51
C GLN A 26 -0.91 -1.38 10.00
N ILE A 27 -2.10 -1.55 9.45
CA ILE A 27 -2.35 -1.18 8.05
C ILE A 27 -2.04 0.32 7.86
N ALA A 28 -1.32 0.65 6.80
CA ALA A 28 -0.82 2.01 6.59
C ALA A 28 -1.96 2.97 6.25
N LYS A 29 -1.88 4.18 6.78
CA LYS A 29 -2.78 5.29 6.43
C LYS A 29 -2.36 5.93 5.11
N VAL A 30 -3.31 6.62 4.48
CA VAL A 30 -3.07 7.41 3.25
C VAL A 30 -1.92 8.41 3.44
N GLY A 31 -1.89 9.15 4.55
CA GLY A 31 -0.80 10.09 4.82
C GLY A 31 0.59 9.44 4.86
N GLN A 32 0.69 8.17 5.30
CA GLN A 32 1.97 7.46 5.42
C GLN A 32 2.52 7.02 4.07
N ILE A 33 1.68 6.57 3.12
CA ILE A 33 2.13 6.27 1.75
C ILE A 33 2.58 7.55 1.04
N PHE A 34 1.86 8.66 1.23
CA PHE A 34 2.25 9.95 0.65
C PHE A 34 3.56 10.47 1.25
N ALA A 35 3.74 10.38 2.57
CA ALA A 35 4.99 10.77 3.23
C ALA A 35 6.15 9.89 2.77
N ALA A 36 5.97 8.57 2.70
CA ALA A 36 7.01 7.65 2.22
C ALA A 36 7.41 7.92 0.76
N TRP A 37 6.42 8.13 -0.12
CA TRP A 37 6.65 8.50 -1.51
C TRP A 37 7.37 9.85 -1.62
N LYS A 38 6.84 10.90 -0.99
CA LYS A 38 7.31 12.28 -1.17
C LYS A 38 8.67 12.54 -0.51
N LEU A 39 8.89 12.01 0.68
CA LEU A 39 10.07 12.33 1.50
C LEU A 39 11.19 11.31 1.35
N LEU A 40 10.85 10.04 1.12
CA LEU A 40 11.82 8.94 1.07
C LEU A 40 12.00 8.38 -0.35
N GLY A 41 11.29 8.93 -1.35
CA GLY A 41 11.32 8.43 -2.72
C GLY A 41 10.81 7.00 -2.85
N TYR A 42 9.93 6.56 -1.93
CA TYR A 42 9.42 5.19 -1.92
C TYR A 42 8.71 4.87 -3.24
N ASP A 43 9.08 3.76 -3.84
CA ASP A 43 8.64 3.37 -5.18
C ASP A 43 8.27 1.88 -5.20
N ARG A 44 7.03 1.58 -5.58
CA ARG A 44 6.50 0.22 -5.64
C ARG A 44 5.35 0.15 -6.64
N CYS A 45 5.44 -0.78 -7.59
CA CYS A 45 4.42 -1.01 -8.60
C CYS A 45 3.47 -2.15 -8.21
N ASP A 46 3.05 -2.16 -6.94
CA ASP A 46 2.15 -3.17 -6.39
C ASP A 46 0.97 -2.47 -5.72
N ALA A 47 -0.23 -2.67 -6.26
CA ALA A 47 -1.46 -2.20 -5.65
C ALA A 47 -1.70 -2.87 -4.29
N GLY A 48 -1.95 -2.07 -3.26
CA GLY A 48 -2.18 -2.56 -1.91
C GLY A 48 -3.20 -1.75 -1.13
N TRP A 49 -3.87 -2.43 -0.21
CA TRP A 49 -4.83 -1.85 0.73
C TRP A 49 -4.17 -0.83 1.66
N LEU A 50 -4.94 0.20 2.00
CA LEU A 50 -4.67 1.20 3.03
C LEU A 50 -5.84 1.29 4.03
N ALA A 51 -5.61 1.91 5.17
CA ALA A 51 -6.53 1.96 6.31
C ALA A 51 -7.90 2.60 6.01
N ASP A 52 -8.02 3.44 4.98
CA ASP A 52 -9.30 4.01 4.54
C ASP A 52 -10.13 3.02 3.69
N GLY A 53 -9.59 1.83 3.39
CA GLY A 53 -10.18 0.88 2.46
C GLY A 53 -9.92 1.22 1.00
N SER A 54 -9.06 2.19 0.70
CA SER A 54 -8.59 2.42 -0.66
C SER A 54 -7.48 1.45 -1.05
N VAL A 55 -7.33 1.26 -2.35
CA VAL A 55 -6.16 0.57 -2.93
C VAL A 55 -5.31 1.60 -3.67
N ARG A 56 -4.03 1.66 -3.33
CA ARG A 56 -3.07 2.62 -3.92
C ARG A 56 -1.72 1.97 -4.15
N TYR A 57 -0.86 2.64 -4.91
CA TYR A 57 0.56 2.30 -5.01
C TYR A 57 1.42 3.54 -5.33
N PRO A 58 2.61 3.72 -4.72
CA PRO A 58 3.46 4.88 -4.94
C PRO A 58 4.47 4.65 -6.06
N ILE A 59 4.54 5.54 -7.05
CA ILE A 59 5.60 5.55 -8.07
C ILE A 59 6.39 6.84 -7.93
N SER A 60 7.67 6.73 -7.55
CA SER A 60 8.60 7.85 -7.52
C SER A 60 9.42 7.95 -8.81
N ARG A 61 9.57 6.83 -9.54
CA ARG A 61 10.30 6.75 -10.81
C ARG A 61 9.36 6.25 -11.92
N PRO A 62 8.83 7.17 -12.77
CA PRO A 62 7.92 6.82 -13.87
C PRO A 62 8.46 5.70 -14.77
N ARG A 63 7.57 4.78 -15.18
CA ARG A 63 7.88 3.64 -16.07
C ARG A 63 6.61 3.06 -16.70
N LYS A 64 6.73 2.56 -17.94
CA LYS A 64 5.63 2.13 -18.82
C LYS A 64 4.53 1.29 -18.14
N ARG A 65 4.87 0.29 -17.33
CA ARG A 65 3.88 -0.66 -16.76
C ARG A 65 3.18 -0.17 -15.49
N CYS A 66 3.61 0.95 -14.92
CA CYS A 66 3.21 1.38 -13.58
C CYS A 66 2.67 2.80 -13.59
N SER A 67 3.43 3.71 -14.19
CA SER A 67 3.07 5.12 -14.32
C SER A 67 3.98 5.72 -15.40
N PRO A 68 3.55 5.74 -16.68
CA PRO A 68 4.45 6.07 -17.78
C PRO A 68 5.13 7.43 -17.66
N ASN A 69 4.39 8.44 -17.20
CA ASN A 69 4.77 9.83 -17.38
C ASN A 69 4.89 10.64 -16.08
N GLU A 70 4.53 10.07 -14.93
CA GLU A 70 4.35 10.88 -13.71
C GLU A 70 4.73 10.11 -12.45
N ALA A 71 5.40 10.81 -11.53
CA ALA A 71 5.60 10.33 -10.18
C ALA A 71 4.35 10.66 -9.36
N ALA A 72 3.65 9.65 -8.86
CA ALA A 72 2.40 9.82 -8.14
C ALA A 72 2.11 8.65 -7.21
N VAL A 73 1.33 8.92 -6.16
CA VAL A 73 0.60 7.87 -5.45
C VAL A 73 -0.67 7.56 -6.26
N ARG A 74 -0.62 6.49 -7.05
CA ARG A 74 -1.72 6.07 -7.92
C ARG A 74 -2.86 5.52 -7.09
N PHE A 75 -4.07 6.03 -7.36
CA PHE A 75 -5.31 5.60 -6.73
C PHE A 75 -6.03 4.61 -7.65
N VAL A 76 -6.26 3.40 -7.16
CA VAL A 76 -6.98 2.35 -7.91
C VAL A 76 -8.49 2.46 -7.65
N GLY A 77 -8.89 2.87 -6.45
CA GLY A 77 -10.29 3.02 -6.07
C GLY A 77 -10.58 2.57 -4.64
N PHE A 78 -11.87 2.41 -4.35
CA PHE A 78 -12.41 1.72 -3.16
C PHE A 78 -13.08 0.42 -3.61
N PRO A 79 -12.30 -0.66 -3.86
CA PRO A 79 -12.86 -1.93 -4.28
C PRO A 79 -13.67 -2.62 -3.17
N ASP A 80 -14.50 -3.60 -3.55
CA ASP A 80 -15.24 -4.43 -2.59
C ASP A 80 -14.27 -5.14 -1.63
N LYS A 81 -14.37 -4.77 -0.36
CA LYS A 81 -13.50 -5.23 0.73
C LYS A 81 -13.57 -6.73 0.99
N LYS A 82 -14.71 -7.37 0.68
CA LYS A 82 -14.95 -8.80 0.96
C LYS A 82 -14.46 -9.71 -0.15
N HIS A 83 -14.45 -9.23 -1.40
CA HIS A 83 -14.25 -10.09 -2.57
C HIS A 83 -12.99 -9.75 -3.38
N LYS A 84 -12.48 -8.52 -3.31
CA LYS A 84 -11.31 -8.12 -4.09
C LYS A 84 -10.03 -8.40 -3.31
N LEU A 85 -9.00 -8.85 -4.03
CA LEU A 85 -7.72 -9.28 -3.46
C LEU A 85 -6.59 -8.36 -3.94
N TYR A 86 -5.82 -7.81 -3.00
CA TYR A 86 -4.66 -6.96 -3.27
C TYR A 86 -3.51 -7.24 -2.31
N GLY A 87 -2.39 -6.52 -2.48
CA GLY A 87 -1.37 -6.47 -1.44
C GLY A 87 -1.81 -5.64 -0.24
N VAL A 88 -0.89 -5.39 0.68
CA VAL A 88 -1.13 -4.46 1.79
C VAL A 88 0.12 -3.66 2.08
N TYR A 89 -0.06 -2.37 2.35
CA TYR A 89 0.97 -1.54 2.93
C TYR A 89 0.77 -1.50 4.45
N CYS A 90 1.84 -1.74 5.19
CA CYS A 90 1.86 -1.68 6.65
C CYS A 90 2.73 -0.53 7.13
N PHE A 91 2.48 -0.11 8.36
CA PHE A 91 3.25 0.88 9.07
C PHE A 91 3.55 0.41 10.48
N ARG A 92 4.82 0.41 10.83
CA ARG A 92 5.31 0.09 12.18
C ARG A 92 5.74 1.36 12.87
N ALA A 93 5.10 1.75 13.96
CA ALA A 93 5.64 2.81 14.82
C ALA A 93 6.91 2.29 15.48
N TYR A 94 7.96 3.11 15.53
CA TYR A 94 9.07 2.85 16.43
C TYR A 94 8.64 3.39 17.80
N ASN A 95 8.73 2.56 18.83
CA ASN A 95 8.78 3.06 20.21
C ASN A 95 10.21 3.53 20.49
#